data_AF-H2ZNY1-F1
#
_entry.id   AF-H2ZNY1-F1
#
_cell.length_a   1.000
_cell.length_b   1.000
_cell.length_c   1.000
_cell.angle_alpha   90.00
_cell.angle_beta   90.00
_cell.angle_gamma   90.00
#
_symmetry.space_group_name_H-M   'P 1'
#
loop_
_entity.id
_entity.type
_entity.pdbx_description
1 polymer ?
#
loop_
_entity_poly.entity_id
_entity_poly.type
_entity_poly.pdbx_seq_one_letter_code
_entity_poly.pdbx_strand_id
1 'polypeptide(L)'
;DVSHILVGLFHELYTKEVMSKETVKNLTLSSDGSTKFHKKCMTELHQAHLDHKKKLEEYNTVEREIMQARARAVSADERAINISSLSYPITIVKMFAVPSHFRWCLEESALKKHKLLVPSELFLNQRQLGDGPRSKFSLSVFQGTTSCSNCFYTRDILLEEDEEKSMMTLSSDSAELTSIPPQHRIRSEKKKSRKDKWRENMKHEARIEDRSLLARLEERHNFLKNPRFLPLDGGSGGKLLTKMTAKQAVLKAGREVTKEIVQVFASNPEVVEFREWIVGRVYEVSIGLRNVSTVSRQLRVLPPKSAHFSLGLGKFPGKQGIVAPGMCAQYSVRFMPDALADVHDELEVLSQSEQPLVVKIKAQRTPPVLIVPEAINCGFCLVGGVKVVDLPLKNVGGNGRFCIMKRTSWPAANFKTVVNPSCLDLGLFQIRPSVFEVLAGQVATLEILFSPHEDTSFKEELVIVCDNCQVKYVTIEGRGETAAVELVSVSNSEDEDIVLGEMADITADHLVRFPPLNPHSYFMKQIIVHNST
;
A
#
# COMPACT_ATOMS: atom_id res chain seq x y z
N ASP A 1 0.15 3.42 25.35
CA ASP A 1 0.52 2.08 24.92
C ASP A 1 1.28 2.18 23.60
N VAL A 2 2.61 2.14 23.64
CA VAL A 2 3.49 2.24 22.46
C VAL A 2 3.94 0.84 22.00
N SER A 3 3.51 -0.22 22.72
CA SER A 3 3.88 -1.61 22.43
C SER A 3 3.53 -2.02 21.00
N HIS A 4 2.36 -1.61 20.50
CA HIS A 4 1.94 -1.89 19.11
C HIS A 4 2.88 -1.29 18.05
N ILE A 5 3.49 -0.13 18.32
CA ILE A 5 4.46 0.51 17.42
C ILE A 5 5.79 -0.23 17.46
N LEU A 6 6.24 -0.64 18.65
CA LEU A 6 7.47 -1.42 18.82
C LEU A 6 7.35 -2.83 18.22
N VAL A 7 6.19 -3.48 18.37
CA VAL A 7 5.86 -4.75 17.74
C VAL A 7 5.84 -4.60 16.21
N GLY A 8 5.28 -3.50 15.69
CA GLY A 8 5.28 -3.23 14.25
C GLY A 8 6.66 -2.96 13.66
N LEU A 9 7.53 -2.24 14.37
CA LEU A 9 8.87 -1.86 13.89
C LEU A 9 9.92 -2.95 14.10
N PHE A 10 9.87 -3.66 15.23
CA PHE A 10 10.91 -4.59 15.64
C PHE A 10 10.46 -6.06 15.66
N HIS A 11 9.19 -6.34 15.31
CA HIS A 11 8.57 -7.66 15.12
C HIS A 11 9.25 -8.81 15.88
N GLU A 12 10.18 -9.52 15.25
CA GLU A 12 10.86 -10.70 15.82
C GLU A 12 11.77 -10.38 17.02
N LEU A 13 12.40 -9.21 17.10
CA LEU A 13 13.32 -8.85 18.18
C LEU A 13 12.59 -8.46 19.48
N TYR A 14 11.37 -7.95 19.37
CA TYR A 14 10.57 -7.54 20.53
C TYR A 14 9.66 -8.67 21.05
N THR A 15 9.19 -9.56 20.16
CA THR A 15 8.23 -10.63 20.52
C THR A 15 8.88 -11.98 20.77
N LYS A 16 10.08 -12.26 20.24
CA LYS A 16 10.77 -13.53 20.44
C LYS A 16 11.55 -13.48 21.76
N GLU A 17 11.05 -14.16 22.78
CA GLU A 17 11.83 -14.43 23.99
C GLU A 17 12.99 -15.35 23.60
N VAL A 18 14.19 -14.79 23.35
CA VAL A 18 15.35 -15.51 22.79
C VAL A 18 15.76 -16.71 23.66
N MET A 19 15.49 -16.64 24.97
CA MET A 19 15.65 -17.73 25.94
C MET A 19 14.52 -17.63 26.97
N SER A 20 13.78 -18.72 27.21
CA SER A 20 12.70 -18.72 28.20
C SER A 20 13.28 -18.55 29.61
N LYS A 21 12.55 -17.86 30.51
CA LYS A 21 12.97 -17.65 31.91
C LYS A 21 13.31 -18.95 32.64
N GLU A 22 12.69 -20.05 32.23
CA GLU A 22 12.91 -21.40 32.75
C GLU A 22 14.24 -22.00 32.26
N THR A 23 14.59 -21.83 30.99
CA THR A 23 15.88 -22.32 30.45
C THR A 23 17.07 -21.68 31.17
N VAL A 24 17.02 -20.38 31.49
CA VAL A 24 18.10 -19.69 32.20
C VAL A 24 18.23 -20.19 33.65
N LYS A 25 17.11 -20.38 34.35
CA LYS A 25 17.10 -20.95 35.71
C LYS A 25 17.64 -22.38 35.73
N ASN A 26 17.28 -23.19 34.74
CA ASN A 26 17.75 -24.57 34.60
C ASN A 26 19.26 -24.62 34.30
N LEU A 27 19.76 -23.70 33.47
CA LEU A 27 21.19 -23.55 33.18
C LEU A 27 21.99 -23.16 34.44
N THR A 28 21.45 -22.27 35.28
CA THR A 28 22.12 -21.90 36.55
C THR A 28 22.18 -23.06 37.55
N LEU A 29 21.15 -23.91 37.62
CA LEU A 29 21.11 -25.10 38.48
C LEU A 29 22.09 -26.19 38.01
N SER A 30 22.37 -26.26 36.72
CA SER A 30 23.31 -27.25 36.13
C SER A 30 24.81 -26.90 36.30
N SER A 31 25.14 -25.78 36.95
CA SER A 31 26.50 -25.22 36.96
C SER A 31 27.52 -25.92 37.88
N ASP A 32 27.08 -26.80 38.77
CA ASP A 32 27.90 -27.37 39.86
C ASP A 32 29.03 -28.32 39.40
N GLY A 33 28.98 -28.85 38.17
CA GLY A 33 29.99 -29.79 37.64
C GLY A 33 30.91 -29.25 36.54
N SER A 34 30.88 -27.94 36.22
CA SER A 34 31.36 -27.43 34.91
C SER A 34 32.73 -26.71 34.90
N THR A 35 33.36 -26.68 33.72
CA THR A 35 34.67 -26.07 33.43
C THR A 35 34.72 -24.55 33.73
N LYS A 36 35.90 -24.00 34.05
CA LYS A 36 36.09 -22.56 34.36
C LYS A 36 35.50 -21.62 33.29
N PHE A 37 35.53 -22.03 32.02
CA PHE A 37 34.97 -21.27 30.90
C PHE A 37 33.43 -21.22 30.93
N HIS A 38 32.78 -22.35 31.24
CA HIS A 38 31.32 -22.41 31.36
C HIS A 38 30.81 -21.51 32.50
N LYS A 39 31.50 -21.51 33.65
CA LYS A 39 31.17 -20.62 34.77
C LYS A 39 31.23 -19.14 34.37
N LYS A 40 32.26 -18.73 33.61
CA LYS A 40 32.39 -17.35 33.10
C LYS A 40 31.26 -16.98 32.14
N CYS A 41 30.94 -17.86 31.19
CA CYS A 41 29.83 -17.64 30.24
C CYS A 41 28.48 -17.52 30.97
N MET A 42 28.28 -18.31 32.03
CA MET A 42 27.06 -18.25 32.83
C MET A 42 26.94 -16.97 33.66
N THR A 43 28.05 -16.47 34.23
CA THR A 43 28.05 -15.18 34.92
C THR A 43 27.74 -14.02 33.97
N GLU A 44 28.28 -14.03 32.76
CA GLU A 44 28.01 -13.00 31.74
C GLU A 44 26.55 -13.04 31.28
N LEU A 45 25.99 -14.24 31.06
CA LEU A 45 24.58 -14.42 30.69
C LEU A 45 23.63 -13.95 31.81
N HIS A 46 23.95 -14.28 33.07
CA HIS A 46 23.16 -13.82 34.22
C HIS A 46 23.17 -12.29 34.35
N GLN A 47 24.33 -11.67 34.19
CA GLN A 47 24.48 -10.21 34.21
C GLN A 47 23.67 -9.55 33.09
N ALA A 48 23.72 -10.08 31.87
CA ALA A 48 22.94 -9.56 30.74
C ALA A 48 21.43 -9.63 30.98
N HIS A 49 20.94 -10.71 31.61
CA HIS A 49 19.51 -10.83 31.95
C HIS A 49 19.08 -9.88 33.06
N LEU A 50 19.91 -9.66 34.08
CA LEU A 50 19.65 -8.67 35.13
C LEU A 50 19.59 -7.25 34.55
N ASP A 51 20.54 -6.91 33.68
CA ASP A 51 20.58 -5.61 33.01
C ASP A 51 19.35 -5.39 32.12
N HIS A 52 18.93 -6.43 31.38
CA HIS A 52 17.71 -6.38 30.57
C HIS A 52 16.46 -6.17 31.45
N LYS A 53 16.33 -6.92 32.54
CA LYS A 53 15.21 -6.78 33.48
C LYS A 53 15.15 -5.38 34.08
N LYS A 54 16.29 -4.85 34.53
CA LYS A 54 16.37 -3.50 35.08
C LYS A 54 15.94 -2.43 34.07
N LYS A 55 16.41 -2.53 32.82
CA LYS A 55 16.00 -1.60 31.74
C LYS A 55 14.51 -1.69 31.43
N LEU A 56 13.93 -2.89 31.48
CA LEU A 56 12.50 -3.08 31.25
C LEU A 56 11.67 -2.47 32.39
N GLU A 57 12.11 -2.59 33.64
CA GLU A 57 11.47 -1.94 34.79
C GLU A 57 11.56 -0.41 34.69
N GLU A 58 12.72 0.13 34.34
CA GLU A 58 12.90 1.57 34.08
C GLU A 58 11.96 2.06 32.97
N TYR A 59 11.85 1.33 31.86
CA TYR A 59 10.91 1.64 30.78
C TYR A 59 9.45 1.68 31.27
N ASN A 60 9.03 0.63 31.99
CA ASN A 60 7.66 0.52 32.50
C ASN A 60 7.31 1.65 33.49
N THR A 61 8.28 2.10 34.29
CA THR A 61 8.06 3.25 35.19
C THR A 61 7.80 4.54 34.43
N VAL A 62 8.60 4.84 33.41
CA VAL A 62 8.43 6.03 32.57
C VAL A 62 7.13 5.98 31.78
N GLU A 63 6.78 4.81 31.23
CA GLU A 63 5.51 4.66 30.50
C GLU A 63 4.30 4.94 31.41
N ARG A 64 4.33 4.44 32.65
CA ARG A 64 3.27 4.68 33.64
C ARG A 64 3.11 6.16 33.97
N GLU A 65 4.23 6.87 34.16
CA GLU A 65 4.22 8.31 34.41
C GLU A 65 3.60 9.10 33.25
N ILE A 66 3.97 8.78 32.01
CA ILE A 66 3.40 9.41 30.81
C ILE A 66 1.90 9.11 30.70
N MET A 67 1.48 7.86 30.95
CA MET A 67 0.07 7.48 30.91
C MET A 67 -0.74 8.23 31.99
N GLN A 68 -0.20 8.34 33.21
CA GLN A 68 -0.84 9.06 34.29
C GLN A 68 -0.94 10.56 33.99
N ALA A 69 0.12 11.17 33.46
CA ALA A 69 0.11 12.57 33.00
C ALA A 69 -0.96 12.79 31.92
N ARG A 70 -1.10 11.87 30.98
CA ARG A 70 -2.11 11.94 29.91
C ARG A 70 -3.53 11.85 30.46
N ALA A 71 -3.79 10.92 31.38
CA ALA A 71 -5.10 10.79 32.02
C ALA A 71 -5.47 12.06 32.80
N ARG A 72 -4.52 12.64 33.55
CA ARG A 72 -4.73 13.91 34.25
C ARG A 72 -5.03 15.07 33.29
N ALA A 73 -4.31 15.15 32.17
CA ALA A 73 -4.52 16.17 31.16
C ALA A 73 -5.91 16.09 30.52
N VAL A 74 -6.34 14.89 30.11
CA VAL A 74 -7.68 14.66 29.55
C VAL A 74 -8.75 15.06 30.57
N SER A 75 -8.60 14.66 31.84
CA SER A 75 -9.55 15.05 32.88
C SER A 75 -9.62 16.56 33.13
N ALA A 76 -8.52 17.29 32.89
CA ALA A 76 -8.45 18.74 33.06
C ALA A 76 -9.03 19.46 31.84
N ASP A 77 -8.73 18.98 30.63
CA ASP A 77 -9.32 19.46 29.38
C ASP A 77 -10.84 19.27 29.40
N GLU A 78 -11.34 18.10 29.81
CA GLU A 78 -12.78 17.84 29.98
C GLU A 78 -13.44 18.76 31.02
N ARG A 79 -12.77 19.02 32.15
CA ARG A 79 -13.25 19.99 33.14
C ARG A 79 -13.31 21.41 32.56
N ALA A 80 -12.30 21.82 31.78
CA ALA A 80 -12.29 23.13 31.14
C ALA A 80 -13.39 23.28 30.09
N ILE A 81 -13.64 22.23 29.30
CA ILE A 81 -14.74 22.17 28.32
C ILE A 81 -16.10 22.20 29.04
N ASN A 82 -16.26 21.45 30.13
CA ASN A 82 -17.51 21.43 30.89
C ASN A 82 -17.79 22.80 31.54
N ILE A 83 -16.77 23.49 32.08
CA ILE A 83 -16.92 24.85 32.62
C ILE A 83 -17.27 25.86 31.52
N SER A 84 -16.64 25.78 30.34
CA SER A 84 -16.98 26.68 29.22
C SER A 84 -18.38 26.42 28.66
N SER A 85 -18.85 25.18 28.69
CA SER A 85 -20.21 24.80 28.28
C SER A 85 -21.33 25.31 29.21
N LEU A 86 -21.01 25.65 30.47
CA LEU A 86 -21.95 26.25 31.42
C LEU A 86 -22.09 27.78 31.28
N SER A 87 -21.23 28.44 30.50
CA SER A 87 -21.37 29.86 30.19
C SER A 87 -22.02 30.05 28.80
N TYR A 88 -23.00 30.95 28.72
CA TYR A 88 -23.91 31.21 27.59
C TYR A 88 -23.33 31.11 26.15
N PRO A 89 -24.15 30.76 25.14
CA PRO A 89 -23.68 30.44 23.80
C PRO A 89 -23.39 31.71 23.01
N ILE A 90 -22.11 32.03 22.82
CA ILE A 90 -21.70 33.03 21.83
C ILE A 90 -21.01 32.30 20.68
N THR A 91 -21.72 32.29 19.55
CA THR A 91 -21.26 31.97 18.20
C THR A 91 -20.08 32.86 17.82
N ILE A 92 -18.86 32.40 18.08
CA ILE A 92 -17.65 32.81 17.36
C ILE A 92 -16.91 31.52 16.98
N VAL A 93 -17.10 31.10 15.74
CA VAL A 93 -16.28 30.06 15.08
C VAL A 93 -14.91 30.66 14.80
N LYS A 94 -14.07 30.64 15.82
CA LYS A 94 -12.61 30.67 15.67
C LYS A 94 -12.11 29.56 16.59
N MET A 95 -11.75 28.43 16.01
CA MET A 95 -11.07 27.35 16.72
C MET A 95 -9.72 27.88 17.24
N PHE A 96 -9.73 28.56 18.37
CA PHE A 96 -8.54 28.70 19.16
C PHE A 96 -8.24 27.30 19.70
N ALA A 97 -7.11 26.73 19.28
CA ALA A 97 -6.59 25.51 19.86
C ALA A 97 -6.53 25.72 21.37
N VAL A 98 -7.40 25.04 22.12
CA VAL A 98 -7.32 25.04 23.58
C VAL A 98 -5.93 24.48 23.90
N PRO A 99 -5.06 25.25 24.58
CA PRO A 99 -3.73 24.75 24.93
C PRO A 99 -3.92 23.51 25.81
N SER A 100 -3.41 22.37 25.35
CA SER A 100 -3.54 21.10 26.07
C SER A 100 -2.91 21.21 27.46
N HIS A 101 -3.64 20.78 28.49
CA HIS A 101 -3.14 20.72 29.87
C HIS A 101 -2.04 19.67 30.08
N PHE A 102 -1.69 18.91 29.04
CA PHE A 102 -0.67 17.85 29.09
C PHE A 102 0.71 18.36 29.52
N ARG A 103 1.09 19.58 29.12
CA ARG A 103 2.37 20.18 29.52
C ARG A 103 2.51 20.30 31.04
N TRP A 104 1.43 20.65 31.72
CA TRP A 104 1.43 20.88 33.17
C TRP A 104 1.29 19.60 33.99
N CYS A 105 0.77 18.53 33.37
CA CYS A 105 0.55 17.24 34.03
C CYS A 105 1.78 16.32 33.97
N LEU A 106 2.82 16.69 33.22
CA LEU A 106 4.00 15.90 32.96
C LEU A 106 5.19 16.35 33.83
N GLU A 107 5.87 15.41 34.47
CA GLU A 107 7.06 15.70 35.27
C GLU A 107 8.31 15.73 34.39
N GLU A 108 8.82 16.94 34.10
CA GLU A 108 9.94 17.13 33.17
C GLU A 108 11.28 16.58 33.67
N SER A 109 11.50 16.57 34.98
CA SER A 109 12.70 16.03 35.64
C SER A 109 12.85 14.52 35.41
N ALA A 110 11.73 13.78 35.44
CA ALA A 110 11.73 12.33 35.23
C ALA A 110 12.10 11.97 33.78
N LEU A 111 11.59 12.71 32.79
CA LEU A 111 11.90 12.48 31.37
C LEU A 111 13.34 12.86 31.00
N LYS A 112 13.86 13.97 31.54
CA LYS A 112 15.26 14.39 31.32
C LYS A 112 16.25 13.38 31.88
N LYS A 113 15.94 12.75 33.03
CA LYS A 113 16.76 11.68 33.63
C LYS A 113 16.96 10.51 32.66
N HIS A 114 15.96 10.19 31.83
CA HIS A 114 16.02 9.12 30.83
C HIS A 114 16.38 9.59 29.42
N LYS A 115 16.89 10.84 29.26
CA LYS A 115 17.27 11.46 27.97
C LYS A 115 16.11 11.51 26.96
N LEU A 116 14.88 11.64 27.44
CA LEU A 116 13.69 11.77 26.59
C LEU A 116 13.40 13.24 26.31
N LEU A 117 12.87 13.51 25.11
CA LEU A 117 12.48 14.85 24.70
C LEU A 117 11.34 15.36 25.58
N VAL A 118 11.53 16.55 26.14
CA VAL A 118 10.51 17.20 26.97
C VAL A 118 9.72 18.19 26.11
N PRO A 119 8.39 18.30 26.30
CA PRO A 119 7.56 19.27 25.55
C PRO A 119 8.10 20.70 25.58
N SER A 120 8.68 21.16 26.69
CA SER A 120 9.28 22.49 26.81
C SER A 120 10.48 22.75 25.88
N GLU A 121 11.16 21.71 25.38
CA GLU A 121 12.27 21.83 24.41
C GLU A 121 11.76 21.93 22.96
N LEU A 122 10.56 21.42 22.69
CA LEU A 122 9.94 21.47 21.35
C LEU A 122 9.26 22.81 21.05
N PHE A 123 8.88 23.59 22.07
CA PHE A 123 8.11 24.84 21.93
C PHE A 123 8.89 26.10 22.30
N LEU A 124 10.19 26.19 21.95
CA LEU A 124 10.98 27.40 22.23
C LEU A 124 10.65 28.63 21.34
N ASN A 125 9.64 28.56 20.47
CA ASN A 125 9.33 29.64 19.52
C ASN A 125 7.82 29.97 19.44
N GLN A 126 7.21 30.33 20.56
CA GLN A 126 6.05 31.22 20.53
C GLN A 126 6.44 32.53 21.23
N ARG A 127 6.73 33.53 20.40
CA ARG A 127 6.94 34.92 20.82
C ARG A 127 5.84 35.32 21.80
N GLN A 128 6.26 35.94 22.90
CA GLN A 128 5.42 36.72 23.81
C GLN A 128 4.51 37.62 22.98
N LEU A 129 3.22 37.28 22.90
CA LEU A 129 2.20 38.20 22.45
C LEU A 129 1.97 39.15 23.63
N GLY A 130 2.29 40.43 23.42
CA GLY A 130 2.37 41.44 24.48
C GLY A 130 1.11 41.54 25.33
N ASP A 131 1.32 41.76 26.63
CA ASP A 131 0.30 42.14 27.60
C ASP A 131 -0.43 43.41 27.11
N GLY A 132 -1.72 43.29 26.81
CA GLY A 132 -2.63 44.43 26.72
C GLY A 132 -3.03 44.93 28.12
N PRO A 133 -3.39 46.20 28.30
CA PRO A 133 -3.48 46.83 29.61
C PRO A 133 -4.60 46.21 30.47
N ARG A 134 -4.26 45.86 31.71
CA ARG A 134 -5.20 45.34 32.71
C ARG A 134 -6.15 46.45 33.20
N SER A 135 -7.42 46.33 32.84
CA SER A 135 -8.52 47.04 33.51
C SER A 135 -8.96 46.24 34.74
N LYS A 136 -9.01 46.91 35.90
CA LYS A 136 -9.45 46.37 37.19
C LYS A 136 -10.97 46.39 37.24
N PHE A 137 -11.61 45.24 37.38
CA PHE A 137 -12.92 45.16 38.05
C PHE A 137 -12.94 43.97 39.00
N SER A 138 -13.08 44.30 40.28
CA SER A 138 -13.29 43.41 41.40
C SER A 138 -14.75 42.98 41.47
N LEU A 139 -15.01 41.71 41.78
CA LEU A 139 -16.13 41.37 42.64
C LEU A 139 -15.80 40.10 43.45
N SER A 140 -15.58 40.34 44.74
CA SER A 140 -15.91 39.49 45.89
C SER A 140 -17.26 38.77 45.66
N VAL A 141 -17.57 37.58 46.18
CA VAL A 141 -17.60 37.23 47.60
C VAL A 141 -17.68 35.69 47.78
N PHE A 142 -17.31 35.25 48.98
CA PHE A 142 -17.70 34.04 49.72
C PHE A 142 -16.98 32.73 49.39
N GLN A 143 -16.12 32.31 50.33
CA GLN A 143 -16.29 31.00 50.96
C GLN A 143 -15.66 30.95 52.36
N GLY A 144 -16.48 30.47 53.30
CA GLY A 144 -16.08 30.14 54.67
C GLY A 144 -15.56 28.70 54.79
N THR A 145 -14.53 28.56 55.61
CA THR A 145 -14.20 27.51 56.59
C THR A 145 -14.69 26.07 56.45
N THR A 146 -13.69 25.17 56.42
CA THR A 146 -13.44 23.95 57.24
C THR A 146 -14.56 22.94 57.52
N SER A 147 -14.29 21.65 57.26
CA SER A 147 -14.08 20.60 58.30
C SER A 147 -13.92 19.20 57.70
N CYS A 148 -13.33 18.31 58.50
CA CYS A 148 -12.72 17.04 58.14
C CYS A 148 -13.66 15.82 58.21
N SER A 149 -13.16 14.71 57.65
CA SER A 149 -13.12 13.34 58.21
C SER A 149 -14.10 12.26 57.74
N ASN A 150 -13.49 11.05 57.67
CA ASN A 150 -14.00 9.68 57.81
C ASN A 150 -14.30 8.82 56.56
N CYS A 151 -13.37 7.89 56.33
CA CYS A 151 -13.49 6.42 56.32
C CYS A 151 -14.79 5.76 55.79
N PHE A 152 -14.67 4.72 54.96
CA PHE A 152 -14.85 3.31 55.38
C PHE A 152 -14.90 2.27 54.24
N TYR A 153 -14.34 1.10 54.56
CA TYR A 153 -14.58 -0.30 54.16
C TYR A 153 -14.14 -0.91 52.82
N THR A 154 -13.21 -1.86 53.00
CA THR A 154 -12.88 -3.07 52.24
C THR A 154 -13.99 -4.14 52.31
N ARG A 155 -14.01 -5.06 51.34
CA ARG A 155 -14.54 -6.42 51.52
C ARG A 155 -13.88 -7.42 50.56
N ASP A 156 -13.16 -8.37 51.14
CA ASP A 156 -12.64 -9.62 50.55
C ASP A 156 -13.69 -10.73 50.63
N ILE A 157 -13.66 -11.69 49.68
CA ILE A 157 -13.97 -13.15 49.81
C ILE A 157 -13.21 -13.84 48.63
N LEU A 158 -12.18 -14.70 48.72
CA LEU A 158 -11.85 -15.97 49.40
C LEU A 158 -12.36 -17.28 48.72
N LEU A 159 -11.37 -18.04 48.20
CA LEU A 159 -11.09 -19.50 48.35
C LEU A 159 -11.37 -20.54 47.24
N GLU A 160 -10.27 -21.31 46.99
CA GLU A 160 -10.12 -22.79 46.88
C GLU A 160 -10.63 -23.55 45.65
N GLU A 161 -10.08 -24.69 45.23
CA GLU A 161 -8.74 -25.35 45.27
C GLU A 161 -8.83 -26.56 44.29
N ASP A 162 -7.67 -27.14 43.96
CA ASP A 162 -7.41 -28.56 43.66
C ASP A 162 -7.25 -29.19 42.26
N GLU A 163 -6.23 -30.07 42.27
CA GLU A 163 -5.55 -30.86 41.25
C GLU A 163 -6.31 -32.12 40.78
N GLU A 164 -5.84 -32.76 39.69
CA GLU A 164 -5.49 -34.19 39.70
C GLU A 164 -4.65 -34.65 38.48
N LYS A 165 -3.85 -35.69 38.72
CA LYS A 165 -2.75 -36.28 37.91
C LYS A 165 -3.23 -37.30 36.87
N SER A 166 -2.40 -37.59 35.85
CA SER A 166 -2.15 -38.97 35.40
C SER A 166 -0.81 -39.11 34.65
N MET A 167 -0.33 -40.35 34.55
CA MET A 167 1.07 -40.80 34.47
C MET A 167 1.27 -41.78 33.27
N MET A 168 2.54 -42.13 32.99
CA MET A 168 3.08 -43.29 32.21
C MET A 168 3.30 -43.11 30.68
N THR A 169 4.32 -43.67 29.99
CA THR A 169 5.54 -44.48 30.27
C THR A 169 6.34 -44.69 28.96
N LEU A 170 7.68 -44.86 29.05
CA LEU A 170 8.61 -45.65 28.17
C LEU A 170 8.84 -45.13 26.71
N SER A 171 10.00 -45.20 26.05
CA SER A 171 11.29 -45.87 26.25
C SER A 171 12.41 -45.17 25.44
N SER A 172 13.65 -45.43 25.86
CA SER A 172 14.93 -45.16 25.19
C SER A 172 15.16 -46.05 23.95
N ASP A 173 15.92 -45.58 22.94
CA ASP A 173 17.20 -46.21 22.52
C ASP A 173 17.85 -45.54 21.27
N SER A 174 18.95 -44.84 21.55
CA SER A 174 20.33 -44.99 21.06
C SER A 174 20.69 -45.45 19.62
N ALA A 175 21.73 -44.75 19.12
CA ALA A 175 22.89 -45.21 18.32
C ALA A 175 22.94 -45.00 16.79
N GLU A 176 23.57 -43.89 16.42
CA GLU A 176 24.75 -43.69 15.54
C GLU A 176 25.13 -44.61 14.34
N LEU A 177 25.43 -43.89 13.24
CA LEU A 177 26.56 -43.98 12.27
C LEU A 177 26.73 -45.22 11.37
N THR A 178 26.74 -45.01 10.05
CA THR A 178 27.97 -45.11 9.19
C THR A 178 27.71 -44.81 7.71
N SER A 179 28.75 -44.28 7.06
CA SER A 179 28.84 -43.77 5.69
C SER A 179 29.36 -44.81 4.68
N ILE A 180 29.00 -44.67 3.40
CA ILE A 180 29.53 -45.49 2.27
C ILE A 180 30.04 -44.55 1.15
N PRO A 181 31.25 -44.75 0.59
CA PRO A 181 31.84 -43.93 -0.49
C PRO A 181 31.61 -44.52 -1.93
N PRO A 182 32.01 -43.81 -3.02
CA PRO A 182 31.32 -43.81 -4.32
C PRO A 182 31.91 -44.76 -5.40
N GLN A 183 31.13 -45.08 -6.43
CA GLN A 183 31.57 -45.85 -7.60
C GLN A 183 31.67 -45.00 -8.89
N HIS A 184 32.74 -45.28 -9.64
CA HIS A 184 33.23 -44.61 -10.83
C HIS A 184 32.42 -44.87 -12.13
N ARG A 185 32.40 -43.85 -13.00
CA ARG A 185 31.92 -43.88 -14.39
C ARG A 185 32.83 -44.70 -15.30
N ILE A 186 32.25 -45.54 -16.16
CA ILE A 186 32.92 -46.08 -17.37
C ILE A 186 32.21 -45.53 -18.62
N ARG A 187 33.02 -45.04 -19.55
CA ARG A 187 32.68 -44.40 -20.83
C ARG A 187 32.71 -45.48 -21.93
N SER A 188 31.67 -45.59 -22.76
CA SER A 188 31.63 -46.54 -23.89
C SER A 188 31.71 -45.82 -25.23
N GLU A 189 32.71 -46.18 -26.03
CA GLU A 189 32.87 -45.77 -27.43
C GLU A 189 32.15 -46.74 -28.37
N LYS A 190 31.51 -46.20 -29.41
CA LYS A 190 30.77 -46.96 -30.43
C LYS A 190 31.73 -47.61 -31.45
N LYS A 191 31.62 -48.92 -31.69
CA LYS A 191 32.13 -49.58 -32.90
C LYS A 191 31.00 -50.24 -33.69
N LYS A 192 31.05 -50.01 -35.02
CA LYS A 192 30.10 -50.47 -36.05
C LYS A 192 30.12 -51.99 -36.20
N SER A 193 28.94 -52.57 -36.44
CA SER A 193 28.67 -54.00 -36.61
C SER A 193 29.34 -54.61 -37.85
N ARG A 194 30.23 -55.59 -37.64
CA ARG A 194 30.55 -56.60 -38.66
C ARG A 194 29.51 -57.71 -38.54
N LYS A 195 28.78 -58.02 -39.63
CA LYS A 195 27.86 -59.16 -39.65
C LYS A 195 28.66 -60.44 -39.43
N ASP A 196 28.22 -61.15 -38.42
CA ASP A 196 28.89 -62.29 -37.81
C ASP A 196 28.73 -63.58 -38.63
N LYS A 197 29.84 -64.02 -39.22
CA LYS A 197 29.99 -65.34 -39.88
C LYS A 197 30.08 -66.52 -38.89
N TRP A 198 29.99 -66.29 -37.57
CA TRP A 198 30.12 -67.35 -36.57
C TRP A 198 28.89 -68.26 -36.46
N ARG A 199 27.73 -67.84 -37.01
CA ARG A 199 26.48 -68.63 -36.90
C ARG A 199 26.52 -69.95 -37.68
N GLU A 200 27.37 -70.10 -38.68
CA GLU A 200 27.36 -71.27 -39.59
C GLU A 200 28.16 -72.48 -39.06
N ASN A 201 29.05 -72.33 -38.07
CA ASN A 201 29.96 -73.41 -37.65
C ASN A 201 29.56 -74.17 -36.37
N MET A 202 28.37 -73.94 -35.80
CA MET A 202 27.92 -74.62 -34.58
C MET A 202 27.05 -75.86 -34.89
N LYS A 203 27.31 -76.97 -34.20
CA LYS A 203 26.46 -78.18 -34.28
C LYS A 203 25.01 -77.83 -33.90
N HIS A 204 24.04 -78.45 -34.58
CA HIS A 204 22.61 -78.07 -34.48
C HIS A 204 22.08 -78.11 -33.04
N GLU A 205 22.51 -79.09 -32.25
CA GLU A 205 22.10 -79.29 -30.85
C GLU A 205 22.57 -78.13 -29.94
N ALA A 206 23.83 -77.71 -30.05
CA ALA A 206 24.38 -76.59 -29.29
C ALA A 206 23.64 -75.27 -29.59
N ARG A 207 23.14 -75.08 -30.83
CA ARG A 207 22.33 -73.90 -31.18
C ARG A 207 20.96 -73.90 -30.49
N ILE A 208 20.38 -75.07 -30.23
CA ILE A 208 19.09 -75.20 -29.54
C ILE A 208 19.27 -74.92 -28.06
N GLU A 209 20.34 -75.43 -27.45
CA GLU A 209 20.68 -75.15 -26.05
C GLU A 209 20.97 -73.68 -25.82
N ASP A 210 21.80 -73.04 -26.66
CA ASP A 210 22.08 -71.61 -26.56
C ASP A 210 20.82 -70.75 -26.75
N ARG A 211 19.94 -71.12 -27.68
CA ARG A 211 18.64 -70.45 -27.84
C ARG A 211 17.74 -70.62 -26.62
N SER A 212 17.73 -71.80 -26.02
CA SER A 212 16.96 -72.07 -24.79
C SER A 212 17.52 -71.29 -23.59
N LEU A 213 18.84 -71.13 -23.52
CA LEU A 213 19.52 -70.41 -22.45
C LEU A 213 19.34 -68.90 -22.60
N LEU A 214 19.39 -68.38 -23.84
CA LEU A 214 19.02 -67.01 -24.16
C LEU A 214 17.54 -66.74 -23.88
N ALA A 215 16.63 -67.66 -24.21
CA ALA A 215 15.21 -67.53 -23.90
C ALA A 215 14.98 -67.48 -22.38
N ARG A 216 15.67 -68.31 -21.59
CA ARG A 216 15.60 -68.27 -20.11
C ARG A 216 16.20 -66.98 -19.53
N LEU A 217 17.25 -66.42 -20.16
CA LEU A 217 17.81 -65.13 -19.79
C LEU A 217 16.84 -63.99 -20.13
N GLU A 218 16.25 -63.99 -21.32
CA GLU A 218 15.24 -63.03 -21.74
C GLU A 218 13.97 -63.13 -20.89
N GLU A 219 13.54 -64.32 -20.50
CA GLU A 219 12.39 -64.52 -19.61
C GLU A 219 12.66 -63.95 -18.21
N ARG A 220 13.89 -64.07 -17.70
CA ARG A 220 14.33 -63.39 -16.46
C ARG A 220 14.49 -61.88 -16.63
N HIS A 221 14.72 -61.39 -17.85
CA HIS A 221 14.78 -59.98 -18.20
C HIS A 221 13.44 -59.39 -18.70
N ASN A 222 12.41 -60.21 -18.89
CA ASN A 222 11.05 -59.83 -19.28
C ASN A 222 10.24 -59.38 -18.05
N PHE A 223 10.85 -58.55 -17.21
CA PHE A 223 10.06 -57.76 -16.27
C PHE A 223 9.35 -56.66 -17.06
N LEU A 224 8.08 -56.41 -16.73
CA LEU A 224 7.37 -55.22 -17.21
C LEU A 224 8.22 -54.00 -16.86
N LYS A 225 8.81 -53.36 -17.89
CA LYS A 225 9.55 -52.11 -17.69
C LYS A 225 8.61 -51.13 -17.00
N ASN A 226 9.03 -50.64 -15.84
CA ASN A 226 8.21 -49.74 -15.06
C ASN A 226 7.81 -48.53 -15.93
N PRO A 227 6.49 -48.30 -16.16
CA PRO A 227 6.01 -47.28 -17.09
C PRO A 227 6.44 -45.86 -16.70
N ARG A 228 6.95 -45.66 -15.48
CA ARG A 228 7.60 -44.42 -15.03
C ARG A 228 8.90 -44.07 -15.77
N PHE A 229 9.58 -45.06 -16.37
CA PHE A 229 10.89 -44.88 -17.00
C PHE A 229 10.88 -45.06 -18.53
N LEU A 230 9.70 -45.02 -19.15
CA LEU A 230 9.63 -45.01 -20.62
C LEU A 230 10.12 -43.63 -21.11
N PRO A 231 11.21 -43.58 -21.92
CA PRO A 231 11.58 -42.34 -22.58
C PRO A 231 10.44 -41.91 -23.49
N LEU A 232 10.25 -40.59 -23.62
CA LEU A 232 9.22 -39.96 -24.47
C LEU A 232 9.51 -40.14 -25.98
N ASP A 233 10.16 -41.24 -26.38
CA ASP A 233 10.47 -41.54 -27.77
C ASP A 233 9.20 -42.03 -28.49
N GLY A 234 8.83 -41.30 -29.54
CA GLY A 234 7.55 -41.36 -30.27
C GLY A 234 7.27 -42.64 -31.07
N GLY A 235 7.64 -43.81 -30.56
CA GLY A 235 7.52 -45.09 -31.29
C GLY A 235 6.44 -46.05 -30.82
N SER A 236 5.90 -45.95 -29.60
CA SER A 236 5.00 -47.00 -29.09
C SER A 236 4.08 -46.55 -27.96
N GLY A 237 2.79 -46.37 -28.28
CA GLY A 237 1.70 -46.86 -27.44
C GLY A 237 1.16 -46.00 -26.29
N GLY A 238 1.66 -44.79 -26.05
CA GLY A 238 1.11 -43.88 -25.03
C GLY A 238 0.37 -42.69 -25.63
N LYS A 239 -0.91 -42.83 -25.99
CA LYS A 239 -1.73 -41.70 -26.48
C LYS A 239 -1.96 -40.72 -25.32
N LEU A 240 -1.54 -39.45 -25.46
CA LEU A 240 -1.91 -38.37 -24.53
C LEU A 240 -3.44 -38.28 -24.39
N LEU A 241 -3.93 -37.91 -23.20
CA LEU A 241 -5.38 -37.74 -22.96
C LEU A 241 -5.97 -36.58 -23.79
N THR A 242 -5.13 -35.63 -24.21
CA THR A 242 -5.48 -34.51 -25.10
C THR A 242 -4.41 -34.33 -26.17
N LYS A 243 -4.83 -34.22 -27.44
CA LYS A 243 -3.95 -33.95 -28.59
C LYS A 243 -3.58 -32.46 -28.65
N MET A 244 -2.69 -31.99 -27.78
CA MET A 244 -2.06 -30.66 -27.93
C MET A 244 -0.59 -30.87 -28.33
N THR A 245 -0.35 -31.03 -29.63
CA THR A 245 1.01 -31.07 -30.18
C THR A 245 1.32 -29.72 -30.81
N ALA A 246 2.14 -28.92 -30.13
CA ALA A 246 2.74 -27.75 -30.75
C ALA A 246 3.90 -28.21 -31.66
N LYS A 247 3.77 -27.97 -32.97
CA LYS A 247 4.83 -28.26 -33.94
C LYS A 247 5.78 -27.06 -34.00
N GLN A 248 7.01 -27.20 -33.51
CA GLN A 248 8.10 -26.26 -33.79
C GLN A 248 9.11 -26.91 -34.74
N ALA A 249 9.36 -26.27 -35.88
CA ALA A 249 10.39 -26.67 -36.82
C ALA A 249 11.74 -26.11 -36.36
N VAL A 250 12.72 -26.98 -36.12
CA VAL A 250 14.11 -26.58 -35.84
C VAL A 250 14.99 -27.08 -36.97
N LEU A 251 15.64 -26.16 -37.68
CA LEU A 251 16.62 -26.47 -38.72
C LEU A 251 17.95 -26.87 -38.05
N LYS A 252 18.34 -28.14 -38.14
CA LYS A 252 19.72 -28.60 -37.89
C LYS A 252 20.20 -29.41 -39.09
N ALA A 253 21.30 -28.96 -39.69
CA ALA A 253 22.08 -29.69 -40.69
C ALA A 253 21.26 -30.29 -41.87
N GLY A 254 20.41 -29.48 -42.50
CA GLY A 254 19.76 -29.82 -43.78
C GLY A 254 18.72 -30.95 -43.73
N ARG A 255 18.27 -31.36 -42.53
CA ARG A 255 17.18 -32.35 -42.37
C ARG A 255 16.13 -31.79 -41.40
N GLU A 256 14.90 -31.58 -41.88
CA GLU A 256 13.77 -31.26 -41.03
C GLU A 256 13.48 -32.44 -40.10
N VAL A 257 13.77 -32.27 -38.81
CA VAL A 257 13.33 -33.21 -37.78
C VAL A 257 12.21 -32.51 -37.01
N THR A 258 10.96 -32.86 -37.31
CA THR A 258 9.81 -32.47 -36.50
C THR A 258 9.90 -33.22 -35.17
N LYS A 259 10.52 -32.62 -34.16
CA LYS A 259 10.41 -33.12 -32.78
C LYS A 259 9.01 -32.77 -32.29
N GLU A 260 8.16 -33.79 -32.14
CA GLU A 260 6.88 -33.64 -31.46
C GLU A 260 7.16 -33.36 -29.97
N ILE A 261 6.98 -32.11 -29.56
CA ILE A 261 7.12 -31.74 -28.15
C ILE A 261 5.86 -32.20 -27.44
N VAL A 262 6.00 -33.27 -26.66
CA VAL A 262 4.93 -33.80 -25.83
C VAL A 262 4.78 -32.92 -24.59
N GLN A 263 3.74 -32.10 -24.55
CA GLN A 263 3.40 -31.31 -23.37
C GLN A 263 2.81 -32.23 -22.29
N VAL A 264 3.51 -32.35 -21.16
CA VAL A 264 3.18 -33.29 -20.07
C VAL A 264 2.24 -32.66 -19.04
N PHE A 265 2.39 -31.37 -18.80
CA PHE A 265 1.58 -30.57 -17.88
C PHE A 265 0.97 -29.37 -18.61
N ALA A 266 -0.26 -29.04 -18.24
CA ALA A 266 -0.95 -27.83 -18.67
C ALA A 266 -1.20 -26.92 -17.46
N SER A 267 -0.92 -25.63 -17.60
CA SER A 267 -1.23 -24.62 -16.59
C SER A 267 -2.60 -24.01 -16.80
N ASN A 268 -3.29 -23.70 -15.70
CA ASN A 268 -4.53 -22.95 -15.69
C ASN A 268 -4.49 -21.95 -14.53
N PRO A 269 -4.41 -20.63 -14.78
CA PRO A 269 -4.33 -19.98 -16.10
C PRO A 269 -2.95 -20.17 -16.78
N GLU A 270 -2.89 -19.99 -18.10
CA GLU A 270 -1.62 -20.02 -18.87
C GLU A 270 -0.75 -18.79 -18.61
N VAL A 271 -1.39 -17.65 -18.36
CA VAL A 271 -0.77 -16.37 -18.01
C VAL A 271 -1.44 -15.86 -16.74
N VAL A 272 -0.62 -15.55 -15.72
CA VAL A 272 -1.07 -14.90 -14.49
C VAL A 272 -0.97 -13.41 -14.68
N GLU A 273 -2.10 -12.72 -14.77
CA GLU A 273 -2.16 -11.27 -14.94
C GLU A 273 -2.65 -10.56 -13.67
N PHE A 274 -1.87 -9.61 -13.19
CA PHE A 274 -2.28 -8.62 -12.19
C PHE A 274 -2.51 -7.30 -12.92
N ARG A 275 -3.74 -6.78 -12.89
CA ARG A 275 -4.14 -5.58 -13.64
C ARG A 275 -4.28 -4.33 -12.80
N GLU A 276 -4.62 -4.50 -11.52
CA GLU A 276 -4.85 -3.40 -10.59
C GLU A 276 -4.24 -3.76 -9.24
N TRP A 277 -3.38 -2.89 -8.73
CA TRP A 277 -2.80 -3.05 -7.40
C TRP A 277 -2.51 -1.70 -6.75
N ILE A 278 -2.55 -1.75 -5.43
CA ILE A 278 -2.10 -0.70 -4.52
C ILE A 278 -0.79 -1.17 -3.90
N VAL A 279 0.22 -0.30 -3.96
CA VAL A 279 1.55 -0.53 -3.35
C VAL A 279 1.40 -0.85 -1.86
N GLY A 280 2.16 -1.83 -1.37
CA GLY A 280 2.12 -2.28 0.02
C GLY A 280 1.00 -3.26 0.38
N ARG A 281 0.11 -3.60 -0.57
CA ARG A 281 -0.83 -4.72 -0.43
C ARG A 281 -0.29 -5.97 -1.12
N VAL A 282 -0.63 -7.14 -0.58
CA VAL A 282 -0.25 -8.43 -1.14
C VAL A 282 -1.43 -9.03 -1.90
N TYR A 283 -1.20 -9.45 -3.13
CA TYR A 283 -2.22 -10.09 -3.98
C TYR A 283 -1.86 -11.56 -4.17
N GLU A 284 -2.83 -12.46 -4.10
CA GLU A 284 -2.61 -13.90 -4.24
C GLU A 284 -3.47 -14.47 -5.38
N VAL A 285 -2.84 -15.17 -6.32
CA VAL A 285 -3.52 -15.87 -7.43
C VAL A 285 -3.08 -17.33 -7.42
N SER A 286 -4.04 -18.23 -7.56
CA SER A 286 -3.75 -19.67 -7.62
C SER A 286 -3.60 -20.18 -9.05
N ILE A 287 -2.51 -20.87 -9.33
CA ILE A 287 -2.23 -21.58 -10.58
C ILE A 287 -2.47 -23.08 -10.38
N GLY A 288 -3.31 -23.68 -11.22
CA GLY A 288 -3.48 -25.12 -11.30
C GLY A 288 -2.59 -25.74 -12.38
N LEU A 289 -1.69 -26.63 -11.99
CA LEU A 289 -0.84 -27.41 -12.90
C LEU A 289 -1.44 -28.81 -13.05
N ARG A 290 -2.13 -29.06 -14.17
CA ARG A 290 -2.82 -30.33 -14.48
C ARG A 290 -1.91 -31.28 -15.25
N ASN A 291 -1.84 -32.53 -14.82
CA ASN A 291 -1.15 -33.58 -15.58
C ASN A 291 -2.05 -34.04 -16.74
N VAL A 292 -1.62 -33.81 -17.98
CA VAL A 292 -2.32 -34.23 -19.21
C VAL A 292 -1.78 -35.54 -19.78
N SER A 293 -0.69 -36.06 -19.19
CA SER A 293 -0.11 -37.34 -19.59
C SER A 293 -0.89 -38.53 -18.99
N THR A 294 -0.70 -39.71 -19.58
CA THR A 294 -1.32 -40.97 -19.14
C THR A 294 -0.66 -41.62 -17.93
N VAL A 295 0.46 -41.06 -17.44
CA VAL A 295 1.24 -41.62 -16.34
C VAL A 295 1.38 -40.59 -15.23
N SER A 296 1.37 -41.04 -13.98
CA SER A 296 1.64 -40.18 -12.82
C SER A 296 3.08 -39.68 -12.85
N ARG A 297 3.26 -38.35 -12.77
CA ARG A 297 4.58 -37.72 -12.91
C ARG A 297 4.86 -36.75 -11.77
N GLN A 298 6.14 -36.61 -11.46
CA GLN A 298 6.61 -35.65 -10.45
C GLN A 298 6.73 -34.27 -11.07
N LEU A 299 6.41 -33.26 -10.27
CA LEU A 299 6.39 -31.85 -10.65
C LEU A 299 7.27 -31.06 -9.69
N ARG A 300 8.14 -30.21 -10.22
CA ARG A 300 8.92 -29.25 -9.42
C ARG A 300 8.78 -27.86 -10.04
N VAL A 301 8.38 -26.89 -9.24
CA VAL A 301 8.25 -25.51 -9.69
C VAL A 301 9.41 -24.71 -9.11
N LEU A 302 10.10 -23.96 -9.96
CA LEU A 302 11.12 -23.01 -9.54
C LEU A 302 10.46 -21.69 -9.14
N PRO A 303 10.95 -21.02 -8.09
CA PRO A 303 10.43 -19.70 -7.73
C PRO A 303 10.66 -18.69 -8.88
N PRO A 304 9.82 -17.64 -8.97
CA PRO A 304 10.00 -16.54 -9.90
C PRO A 304 11.38 -15.85 -9.73
N LYS A 305 11.87 -15.19 -10.78
CA LYS A 305 13.20 -14.54 -10.75
C LYS A 305 13.16 -13.17 -10.09
N SER A 306 12.01 -12.52 -10.10
CA SER A 306 11.78 -11.19 -9.53
C SER A 306 11.46 -11.24 -8.04
N ALA A 307 11.97 -10.26 -7.29
CA ALA A 307 11.70 -10.13 -5.85
C ALA A 307 10.24 -9.71 -5.56
N HIS A 308 9.51 -9.18 -6.54
CA HIS A 308 8.11 -8.77 -6.38
C HIS A 308 7.13 -9.95 -6.33
N PHE A 309 7.55 -11.13 -6.79
CA PHE A 309 6.71 -12.33 -6.79
C PHE A 309 7.28 -13.38 -5.85
N SER A 310 6.41 -13.97 -5.05
CA SER A 310 6.75 -15.13 -4.21
C SER A 310 5.83 -16.30 -4.53
N LEU A 311 6.39 -17.50 -4.50
CA LEU A 311 5.66 -18.73 -4.72
C LEU A 311 5.35 -19.38 -3.36
N GLY A 312 4.07 -19.55 -3.06
CA GLY A 312 3.63 -20.31 -1.89
C GLY A 312 3.83 -21.81 -2.04
N LEU A 313 3.73 -22.52 -0.93
CA LEU A 313 3.86 -23.97 -0.90
C LEU A 313 2.75 -24.61 -1.74
N GLY A 314 3.14 -25.44 -2.70
CA GLY A 314 2.21 -26.14 -3.58
C GLY A 314 1.33 -27.12 -2.80
N LYS A 315 0.02 -27.06 -3.05
CA LYS A 315 -0.96 -28.04 -2.57
C LYS A 315 -1.03 -29.17 -3.57
N PHE A 316 -0.57 -30.35 -3.16
CA PHE A 316 -0.59 -31.55 -3.97
C PHE A 316 -1.70 -32.49 -3.51
N PRO A 317 -2.34 -33.23 -4.43
CA PRO A 317 -3.31 -34.26 -4.08
C PRO A 317 -2.70 -35.49 -3.38
N GLY A 318 -1.36 -35.63 -3.35
CA GLY A 318 -0.67 -36.77 -2.74
C GLY A 318 0.59 -36.38 -1.94
N LYS A 319 1.01 -37.26 -1.02
CA LYS A 319 2.08 -37.01 -0.03
C LYS A 319 3.52 -36.91 -0.58
N GLN A 320 3.74 -37.16 -1.88
CA GLN A 320 5.09 -37.25 -2.48
C GLN A 320 5.32 -36.31 -3.68
N GLY A 321 4.47 -35.29 -3.89
CA GLY A 321 4.65 -34.35 -5.01
C GLY A 321 4.46 -34.98 -6.41
N ILE A 322 3.80 -36.14 -6.47
CA ILE A 322 3.44 -36.85 -7.70
C ILE A 322 2.00 -36.49 -8.04
N VAL A 323 1.74 -36.12 -9.30
CA VAL A 323 0.42 -35.78 -9.81
C VAL A 323 -0.06 -36.89 -10.74
N ALA A 324 -1.20 -37.50 -10.41
CA ALA A 324 -1.82 -38.53 -11.24
C ALA A 324 -2.41 -37.93 -12.54
N PRO A 325 -2.57 -38.72 -13.61
CA PRO A 325 -3.25 -38.30 -14.84
C PRO A 325 -4.59 -37.63 -14.56
N GLY A 326 -4.85 -36.48 -15.15
CA GLY A 326 -6.10 -35.72 -14.97
C GLY A 326 -6.19 -34.90 -13.68
N MET A 327 -5.34 -35.16 -12.68
CA MET A 327 -5.30 -34.38 -11.43
C MET A 327 -4.48 -33.09 -11.60
N CYS A 328 -4.68 -32.12 -10.70
CA CYS A 328 -3.93 -30.87 -10.67
C CYS A 328 -3.24 -30.61 -9.32
N ALA A 329 -2.03 -30.06 -9.37
CA ALA A 329 -1.38 -29.45 -8.23
C ALA A 329 -1.67 -27.94 -8.24
N GLN A 330 -1.96 -27.35 -7.08
CA GLN A 330 -2.29 -25.93 -6.98
C GLN A 330 -1.14 -25.17 -6.32
N TYR A 331 -0.67 -24.10 -6.95
CA TYR A 331 0.34 -23.20 -6.42
C TYR A 331 -0.26 -21.81 -6.24
N SER A 332 0.05 -21.14 -5.14
CA SER A 332 -0.34 -19.74 -4.92
C SER A 332 0.85 -18.83 -5.28
N VAL A 333 0.69 -17.98 -6.29
CA VAL A 333 1.64 -16.90 -6.57
C VAL A 333 1.17 -15.65 -5.85
N ARG A 334 2.07 -15.09 -5.03
CA ARG A 334 1.85 -13.84 -4.29
C ARG A 334 2.62 -12.72 -4.93
N PHE A 335 1.95 -11.61 -5.20
CA PHE A 335 2.53 -10.40 -5.74
C PHE A 335 2.61 -9.31 -4.65
N MET A 336 3.81 -8.76 -4.48
CA MET A 336 4.17 -7.75 -3.49
C MET A 336 4.80 -6.55 -4.21
N PRO A 337 3.97 -5.65 -4.78
CA PRO A 337 4.44 -4.46 -5.47
C PRO A 337 5.05 -3.45 -4.50
N ASP A 338 6.25 -3.00 -4.82
CA ASP A 338 6.93 -1.84 -4.21
C ASP A 338 6.65 -0.53 -4.97
N ALA A 339 6.36 -0.63 -6.27
CA ALA A 339 6.01 0.47 -7.15
C ALA A 339 4.80 0.15 -8.04
N LEU A 340 4.26 1.19 -8.71
CA LEU A 340 3.19 1.06 -9.70
C LEU A 340 3.73 0.75 -11.12
N ALA A 341 4.93 0.17 -11.19
CA ALA A 341 5.61 -0.13 -12.45
C ALA A 341 5.18 -1.47 -13.05
N ASP A 342 5.23 -1.58 -14.38
CA ASP A 342 4.95 -2.83 -15.07
C ASP A 342 6.07 -3.85 -14.83
N VAL A 343 5.73 -5.02 -14.28
CA VAL A 343 6.68 -6.09 -13.97
C VAL A 343 6.28 -7.37 -14.72
N HIS A 344 7.26 -7.97 -15.36
CA HIS A 344 7.09 -9.24 -16.07
C HIS A 344 8.03 -10.28 -15.46
N ASP A 345 7.52 -11.48 -15.24
CA ASP A 345 8.30 -12.60 -14.73
C ASP A 345 7.77 -13.92 -15.28
N GLU A 346 8.51 -15.00 -15.06
CA GLU A 346 8.19 -16.32 -15.57
C GLU A 346 8.40 -17.38 -14.49
N LEU A 347 7.44 -18.30 -14.40
CA LEU A 347 7.48 -19.45 -13.50
C LEU A 347 7.87 -20.69 -14.29
N GLU A 348 9.05 -21.24 -13.99
CA GLU A 348 9.56 -22.43 -14.65
C GLU A 348 9.10 -23.70 -13.93
N VAL A 349 8.34 -24.52 -14.64
CA VAL A 349 7.78 -25.78 -14.16
C VAL A 349 8.58 -26.93 -14.77
N LEU A 350 9.44 -27.53 -13.94
CA LEU A 350 10.25 -28.69 -14.26
C LEU A 350 9.43 -29.97 -14.12
N SER A 351 9.43 -30.76 -15.19
CA SER A 351 8.87 -32.11 -15.20
C SER A 351 9.88 -33.08 -15.82
N GLN A 352 9.50 -34.35 -15.99
CA GLN A 352 10.33 -35.35 -16.68
C GLN A 352 10.36 -35.18 -18.21
N SER A 353 9.81 -34.08 -18.73
CA SER A 353 9.87 -33.69 -20.16
C SER A 353 11.22 -33.07 -20.52
N GLU A 354 11.61 -33.15 -21.80
CA GLU A 354 12.83 -32.49 -22.32
C GLU A 354 12.76 -30.95 -22.20
N GLN A 355 11.55 -30.37 -22.22
CA GLN A 355 11.33 -28.93 -22.10
C GLN A 355 10.48 -28.60 -20.86
N PRO A 356 10.87 -27.57 -20.09
CA PRO A 356 10.07 -27.08 -18.97
C PRO A 356 8.85 -26.33 -19.47
N LEU A 357 7.74 -26.42 -18.73
CA LEU A 357 6.57 -25.57 -18.97
C LEU A 357 6.84 -24.20 -18.35
N VAL A 358 6.64 -23.12 -19.11
CA VAL A 358 6.84 -21.76 -18.63
C VAL A 358 5.49 -21.08 -18.50
N VAL A 359 5.13 -20.69 -17.27
CA VAL A 359 3.92 -19.91 -16.98
C VAL A 359 4.31 -18.45 -16.85
N LYS A 360 3.75 -17.59 -17.69
CA LYS A 360 4.09 -16.16 -17.69
C LYS A 360 3.32 -15.44 -16.59
N ILE A 361 4.02 -14.59 -15.85
CA ILE A 361 3.44 -13.73 -14.81
C ILE A 361 3.61 -12.29 -15.30
N LYS A 362 2.51 -11.55 -15.38
CA LYS A 362 2.49 -10.16 -15.82
C LYS A 362 1.76 -9.32 -14.78
N ALA A 363 2.43 -8.34 -14.21
CA ALA A 363 1.79 -7.25 -13.50
C ALA A 363 1.84 -6.03 -14.42
N GLN A 364 0.75 -5.76 -15.14
CA GLN A 364 0.68 -4.65 -16.09
C GLN A 364 -0.64 -3.91 -15.93
N ARG A 365 -0.55 -2.59 -15.75
CA ARG A 365 -1.72 -1.71 -15.69
C ARG A 365 -2.02 -1.18 -17.08
N THR A 366 -3.30 -1.01 -17.38
CA THR A 366 -3.70 -0.14 -18.49
C THR A 366 -3.31 1.30 -18.13
N PRO A 367 -2.53 2.01 -18.96
CA PRO A 367 -2.07 3.35 -18.61
C PRO A 367 -3.26 4.32 -18.52
N PRO A 368 -3.35 5.17 -17.48
CA PRO A 368 -4.33 6.25 -17.44
C PRO A 368 -4.10 7.26 -18.57
N VAL A 369 -5.19 7.78 -19.12
CA VAL A 369 -5.17 8.77 -20.22
C VAL A 369 -6.27 9.78 -19.96
N LEU A 370 -5.89 10.93 -19.40
CA LEU A 370 -6.81 12.03 -19.14
C LEU A 370 -6.94 12.92 -20.36
N ILE A 371 -8.14 13.13 -20.87
CA ILE A 371 -8.41 14.11 -21.92
C ILE A 371 -8.52 15.48 -21.25
N VAL A 372 -7.58 16.37 -21.58
CA VAL A 372 -7.51 17.73 -21.07
C VAL A 372 -7.24 18.66 -22.25
N PRO A 373 -7.94 19.81 -22.36
CA PRO A 373 -7.62 20.82 -23.37
C PRO A 373 -6.25 21.47 -23.08
N GLU A 374 -5.55 21.91 -24.13
CA GLU A 374 -4.26 22.61 -24.01
C GLU A 374 -4.41 24.00 -23.34
N ALA A 375 -5.55 24.65 -23.58
CA ALA A 375 -5.93 25.92 -22.99
C ALA A 375 -7.32 25.82 -22.37
N ILE A 376 -7.44 26.24 -21.11
CA ILE A 376 -8.71 26.34 -20.37
C ILE A 376 -9.08 27.81 -20.32
N ASN A 377 -10.17 28.18 -21.00
CA ASN A 377 -10.66 29.54 -21.03
C ASN A 377 -11.76 29.75 -19.97
N CYS A 378 -11.49 30.60 -18.99
CA CYS A 378 -12.43 30.99 -17.93
C CYS A 378 -13.40 32.09 -18.38
N GLY A 379 -13.19 32.68 -19.57
CA GLY A 379 -13.96 33.77 -20.15
C GLY A 379 -13.77 35.10 -19.43
N PHE A 380 -14.79 35.95 -19.53
CA PHE A 380 -14.82 37.28 -18.92
C PHE A 380 -15.36 37.21 -17.48
N CYS A 381 -14.79 38.00 -16.58
CA CYS A 381 -15.23 38.18 -15.20
C CYS A 381 -15.06 39.66 -14.81
N LEU A 382 -16.02 40.20 -14.04
CA LEU A 382 -15.93 41.58 -13.57
C LEU A 382 -14.77 41.75 -12.60
N VAL A 383 -14.04 42.88 -12.71
CA VAL A 383 -12.96 43.22 -11.76
C VAL A 383 -13.50 43.27 -10.33
N GLY A 384 -12.86 42.53 -9.41
CA GLY A 384 -13.30 42.37 -8.02
C GLY A 384 -14.41 41.32 -7.82
N GLY A 385 -14.96 40.76 -8.89
CA GLY A 385 -15.88 39.63 -8.86
C GLY A 385 -15.16 38.28 -8.75
N VAL A 386 -15.96 37.22 -8.57
CA VAL A 386 -15.49 35.84 -8.62
C VAL A 386 -16.37 35.06 -9.60
N LYS A 387 -15.74 34.41 -10.58
CA LYS A 387 -16.40 33.51 -11.52
C LYS A 387 -15.98 32.07 -11.25
N VAL A 388 -16.95 31.18 -11.16
CA VAL A 388 -16.73 29.73 -11.02
C VAL A 388 -16.93 29.07 -12.39
N VAL A 389 -15.96 28.26 -12.80
CA VAL A 389 -15.96 27.54 -14.08
C VAL A 389 -15.73 26.06 -13.82
N ASP A 390 -16.67 25.24 -14.25
CA ASP A 390 -16.59 23.79 -14.12
C ASP A 390 -15.95 23.17 -15.36
N LEU A 391 -14.85 22.45 -15.16
CA LEU A 391 -14.10 21.78 -16.22
C LEU A 391 -14.23 20.26 -16.10
N PRO A 392 -15.01 19.60 -16.97
CA PRO A 392 -15.12 18.14 -16.98
C PRO A 392 -13.91 17.51 -17.69
N LEU A 393 -13.19 16.64 -17.00
CA LEU A 393 -12.04 15.89 -17.51
C LEU A 393 -12.35 14.39 -17.55
N LYS A 394 -12.24 13.80 -18.74
CA LYS A 394 -12.54 12.37 -18.96
C LYS A 394 -11.28 11.52 -18.96
N ASN A 395 -11.26 10.44 -18.19
CA ASN A 395 -10.22 9.42 -18.27
C ASN A 395 -10.66 8.32 -19.24
N VAL A 396 -9.95 8.16 -20.37
CA VAL A 396 -10.21 7.09 -21.35
C VAL A 396 -9.25 5.91 -21.22
N GLY A 397 -8.25 6.03 -20.34
CA GLY A 397 -7.29 4.96 -20.05
C GLY A 397 -7.70 4.12 -18.85
N GLY A 398 -6.71 3.54 -18.17
CA GLY A 398 -6.90 2.85 -16.89
C GLY A 398 -7.08 3.79 -15.70
N ASN A 399 -7.30 3.22 -14.51
CA ASN A 399 -7.42 3.99 -13.28
C ASN A 399 -6.14 4.79 -13.01
N GLY A 400 -6.28 6.06 -12.67
CA GLY A 400 -5.13 6.95 -12.42
C GLY A 400 -5.41 8.02 -11.38
N ARG A 401 -4.34 8.46 -10.72
CA ARG A 401 -4.36 9.63 -9.83
C ARG A 401 -3.63 10.77 -10.50
N PHE A 402 -4.27 11.93 -10.49
CA PHE A 402 -3.80 13.13 -11.15
C PHE A 402 -3.56 14.23 -10.12
N CYS A 403 -2.55 15.04 -10.40
CA CYS A 403 -2.11 16.13 -9.55
C CYS A 403 -1.83 17.36 -10.40
N ILE A 404 -2.44 18.49 -10.07
CA ILE A 404 -2.27 19.77 -10.75
C ILE A 404 -1.33 20.63 -9.90
N MET A 405 -0.36 21.26 -10.56
CA MET A 405 0.57 22.18 -9.91
C MET A 405 1.02 23.29 -10.87
N LYS A 406 1.64 24.34 -10.30
CA LYS A 406 2.28 25.40 -11.09
C LYS A 406 3.42 24.85 -11.91
N ARG A 407 3.64 25.38 -13.11
CA ARG A 407 4.79 24.99 -13.93
C ARG A 407 6.13 25.20 -13.24
N THR A 408 6.28 26.30 -12.50
CA THR A 408 7.51 26.63 -11.75
C THR A 408 7.81 25.66 -10.61
N SER A 409 6.79 24.94 -10.12
CA SER A 409 6.93 23.96 -9.04
C SER A 409 7.27 22.55 -9.53
N TRP A 410 7.29 22.34 -10.85
CA TRP A 410 7.66 21.09 -11.49
C TRP A 410 9.08 21.17 -12.08
N PRO A 411 9.95 20.16 -11.89
CA PRO A 411 9.74 18.90 -11.17
C PRO A 411 9.79 19.07 -9.65
N ALA A 412 8.81 18.50 -8.94
CA ALA A 412 8.79 18.53 -7.49
C ALA A 412 9.62 17.38 -6.90
N ALA A 413 10.58 17.68 -6.02
CA ALA A 413 11.33 16.65 -5.29
C ALA A 413 10.43 15.88 -4.29
N ASN A 414 9.41 16.55 -3.74
CA ASN A 414 8.40 15.93 -2.88
C ASN A 414 7.01 16.54 -3.15
N PHE A 415 6.09 15.74 -3.66
CA PHE A 415 4.73 16.19 -3.99
C PHE A 415 3.94 16.62 -2.75
N LYS A 416 4.16 16.00 -1.58
CA LYS A 416 3.39 16.31 -0.36
C LYS A 416 3.67 17.69 0.21
N THR A 417 4.83 18.26 -0.10
CA THR A 417 5.21 19.61 0.37
C THR A 417 4.79 20.70 -0.61
N VAL A 418 4.63 20.37 -1.89
CA VAL A 418 4.33 21.33 -2.96
C VAL A 418 2.84 21.45 -3.21
N VAL A 419 2.07 20.38 -2.97
CA VAL A 419 0.67 20.30 -3.40
C VAL A 419 -0.25 20.15 -2.20
N ASN A 420 -1.15 21.12 -2.02
CA ASN A 420 -2.29 20.97 -1.12
C ASN A 420 -3.40 20.23 -1.86
N PRO A 421 -3.81 19.01 -1.44
CA PRO A 421 -4.72 18.14 -2.21
C PRO A 421 -6.12 18.72 -2.45
N SER A 422 -6.57 19.64 -1.58
CA SER A 422 -7.91 20.23 -1.69
C SER A 422 -7.99 21.34 -2.72
N CYS A 423 -6.88 22.05 -2.95
CA CYS A 423 -6.92 23.32 -3.67
C CYS A 423 -5.53 23.73 -4.15
N LEU A 424 -5.44 24.19 -5.40
CA LEU A 424 -4.28 24.86 -5.96
C LEU A 424 -4.56 26.36 -6.03
N ASP A 425 -3.77 27.16 -5.33
CA ASP A 425 -3.89 28.62 -5.31
C ASP A 425 -2.82 29.27 -6.20
N LEU A 426 -3.29 29.97 -7.22
CA LEU A 426 -2.49 30.70 -8.21
C LEU A 426 -2.61 32.22 -8.01
N GLY A 427 -3.25 32.69 -6.94
CA GLY A 427 -3.56 34.09 -6.68
C GLY A 427 -4.88 34.49 -7.33
N LEU A 428 -4.90 34.63 -8.65
CA LEU A 428 -6.10 35.02 -9.42
C LEU A 428 -6.97 33.84 -9.84
N PHE A 429 -6.35 32.66 -9.93
CA PHE A 429 -7.01 31.40 -10.26
C PHE A 429 -6.89 30.44 -9.08
N GLN A 430 -7.98 29.78 -8.73
CA GLN A 430 -8.01 28.78 -7.67
C GLN A 430 -8.69 27.52 -8.20
N ILE A 431 -8.00 26.38 -8.18
CA ILE A 431 -8.49 25.13 -8.78
C ILE A 431 -8.79 24.11 -7.68
N ARG A 432 -9.98 23.50 -7.73
CA ARG A 432 -10.44 22.51 -6.77
C ARG A 432 -11.07 21.29 -7.47
N PRO A 433 -10.74 20.05 -7.06
CA PRO A 433 -9.57 19.67 -6.26
C PRO A 433 -8.26 19.81 -7.06
N SER A 434 -7.12 19.95 -6.37
CA SER A 434 -5.80 19.91 -7.04
C SER A 434 -5.30 18.47 -7.26
N VAL A 435 -5.71 17.54 -6.41
CA VAL A 435 -5.39 16.12 -6.49
C VAL A 435 -6.68 15.33 -6.55
N PHE A 436 -6.82 14.48 -7.56
CA PHE A 436 -8.03 13.71 -7.78
C PHE A 436 -7.73 12.35 -8.40
N GLU A 437 -8.60 11.38 -8.12
CA GLU A 437 -8.52 10.02 -8.65
C GLU A 437 -9.67 9.82 -9.64
N VAL A 438 -9.37 9.31 -10.85
CA VAL A 438 -10.38 9.05 -11.88
C VAL A 438 -10.22 7.61 -12.35
N LEU A 439 -11.28 6.83 -12.21
CA LEU A 439 -11.30 5.46 -12.71
C LEU A 439 -11.41 5.42 -14.23
N ALA A 440 -11.13 4.26 -14.80
CA ALA A 440 -11.24 4.03 -16.24
C ALA A 440 -12.65 4.37 -16.75
N GLY A 441 -12.73 5.24 -17.77
CA GLY A 441 -13.98 5.66 -18.38
C GLY A 441 -14.77 6.73 -17.62
N GLN A 442 -14.34 7.14 -16.42
CA GLN A 442 -15.04 8.14 -15.61
C GLN A 442 -14.65 9.58 -15.98
N VAL A 443 -15.50 10.52 -15.54
CA VAL A 443 -15.30 11.96 -15.68
C VAL A 443 -15.18 12.58 -14.29
N ALA A 444 -14.16 13.41 -14.09
CA ALA A 444 -14.03 14.26 -12.91
C ALA A 444 -14.24 15.72 -13.28
N THR A 445 -14.96 16.46 -12.46
CA THR A 445 -15.19 17.89 -12.67
C THR A 445 -14.25 18.69 -11.76
N LEU A 446 -13.50 19.62 -12.34
CA LEU A 446 -12.69 20.59 -11.59
C LEU A 446 -13.41 21.92 -11.54
N GLU A 447 -13.49 22.52 -10.35
CA GLU A 447 -13.98 23.88 -10.15
C GLU A 447 -12.80 24.85 -10.22
N ILE A 448 -12.88 25.81 -11.13
CA ILE A 448 -11.89 26.88 -11.30
C ILE A 448 -12.55 28.19 -10.89
N LEU A 449 -12.05 28.79 -9.81
CA LEU A 449 -12.46 30.12 -9.37
C LEU A 449 -11.49 31.13 -9.97
N PHE A 450 -12.03 32.11 -10.71
CA PHE A 450 -11.29 33.20 -11.31
C PHE A 450 -11.73 34.52 -10.67
N SER A 451 -10.78 35.25 -10.08
CA SER A 451 -11.01 36.53 -9.40
C SER A 451 -10.02 37.59 -9.90
N PRO A 452 -10.32 38.31 -11.00
CA PRO A 452 -9.45 39.33 -11.55
C PRO A 452 -9.44 40.60 -10.69
N HIS A 453 -8.26 41.20 -10.55
CA HIS A 453 -8.07 42.49 -9.87
C HIS A 453 -7.92 43.67 -10.83
N GLU A 454 -7.65 43.41 -12.11
CA GLU A 454 -7.44 44.44 -13.14
C GLU A 454 -8.18 44.06 -14.43
N ASP A 455 -8.45 45.06 -15.25
CA ASP A 455 -9.07 44.93 -16.58
C ASP A 455 -8.05 44.47 -17.63
N THR A 456 -7.49 43.28 -17.43
CA THR A 456 -6.49 42.70 -18.32
C THR A 456 -6.75 41.21 -18.53
N SER A 457 -6.12 40.65 -19.57
CA SER A 457 -6.09 39.20 -19.79
C SER A 457 -5.00 38.56 -18.93
N PHE A 458 -5.39 37.62 -18.08
CA PHE A 458 -4.50 36.82 -17.26
C PHE A 458 -4.29 35.44 -17.88
N LYS A 459 -3.04 34.98 -17.86
CA LYS A 459 -2.64 33.66 -18.34
C LYS A 459 -1.65 33.03 -17.38
N GLU A 460 -1.92 31.78 -16.98
CA GLU A 460 -1.07 31.03 -16.06
C GLU A 460 -0.79 29.63 -16.63
N GLU A 461 0.43 29.12 -16.45
CA GLU A 461 0.83 27.79 -16.93
C GLU A 461 0.85 26.74 -15.82
N LEU A 462 0.23 25.60 -16.11
CA LEU A 462 0.03 24.49 -15.20
C LEU A 462 0.59 23.19 -15.75
N VAL A 463 0.83 22.29 -14.81
CA VAL A 463 1.29 20.93 -15.09
C VAL A 463 0.36 19.96 -14.39
N ILE A 464 -0.18 19.02 -15.16
CA ILE A 464 -0.95 17.89 -14.66
C ILE A 464 -0.05 16.66 -14.71
N VAL A 465 0.24 16.10 -13.55
CA VAL A 465 1.09 14.92 -13.37
C VAL A 465 0.22 13.73 -12.99
N CYS A 466 0.45 12.59 -13.63
CA CYS A 466 -0.23 11.34 -13.33
C CYS A 466 0.69 10.39 -12.54
N ASP A 467 0.08 9.46 -11.78
CA ASP A 467 0.79 8.39 -11.05
C ASP A 467 1.67 7.47 -11.92
N ASN A 468 1.42 7.41 -13.23
CA ASN A 468 2.25 6.69 -14.21
C ASN A 468 3.39 7.54 -14.82
N CYS A 469 3.74 8.67 -14.18
CA CYS A 469 4.74 9.62 -14.64
C CYS A 469 4.41 10.36 -15.96
N GLN A 470 3.18 10.26 -16.47
CA GLN A 470 2.75 11.15 -17.55
C GLN A 470 2.62 12.58 -17.05
N VAL A 471 3.08 13.52 -17.87
CA VAL A 471 3.06 14.95 -17.58
C VAL A 471 2.37 15.65 -18.75
N LYS A 472 1.36 16.47 -18.43
CA LYS A 472 0.67 17.31 -19.40
C LYS A 472 0.79 18.77 -19.02
N TYR A 473 1.07 19.60 -20.00
CA TYR A 473 1.14 21.04 -19.85
C TYR A 473 -0.18 21.65 -20.30
N VAL A 474 -0.72 22.54 -19.48
CA VAL A 474 -2.01 23.19 -19.72
C VAL A 474 -1.87 24.66 -19.38
N THR A 475 -2.54 25.52 -20.13
CA THR A 475 -2.60 26.95 -19.85
C THR A 475 -4.00 27.34 -19.41
N ILE A 476 -4.13 28.19 -18.41
CA ILE A 476 -5.41 28.77 -18.00
C ILE A 476 -5.42 30.24 -18.39
N GLU A 477 -6.53 30.67 -18.98
CA GLU A 477 -6.72 32.01 -19.52
C GLU A 477 -8.03 32.59 -18.97
N GLY A 478 -8.04 33.87 -18.62
CA GLY A 478 -9.25 34.58 -18.18
C GLY A 478 -9.07 36.08 -18.37
N ARG A 479 -10.16 36.82 -18.60
CA ARG A 479 -10.11 38.28 -18.77
C ARG A 479 -10.93 38.98 -17.70
N GLY A 480 -10.29 39.91 -16.99
CA GLY A 480 -10.97 40.88 -16.15
C GLY A 480 -11.58 41.98 -17.02
N GLU A 481 -12.78 42.43 -16.69
CA GLU A 481 -13.47 43.52 -17.39
C GLU A 481 -14.14 44.46 -16.37
N THR A 482 -14.02 45.76 -16.56
CA THR A 482 -14.64 46.74 -15.65
C THR A 482 -16.01 47.11 -16.18
N ALA A 483 -17.06 46.94 -15.36
CA ALA A 483 -18.40 47.39 -15.73
C ALA A 483 -18.43 48.91 -15.90
N ALA A 484 -18.58 49.39 -17.14
CA ALA A 484 -18.88 50.77 -17.46
C ALA A 484 -20.36 50.87 -17.82
N VAL A 485 -21.10 51.73 -17.12
CA VAL A 485 -22.54 51.92 -17.32
C VAL A 485 -22.77 53.37 -17.68
N GLU A 486 -23.37 53.61 -18.84
CA GLU A 486 -23.67 54.95 -19.34
C GLU A 486 -25.19 55.16 -19.40
N LEU A 487 -25.66 56.30 -18.89
CA LEU A 487 -27.05 56.70 -19.02
C LEU A 487 -27.27 57.36 -20.38
N VAL A 488 -27.99 56.69 -21.29
CA VAL A 488 -28.16 57.15 -22.68
C VAL A 488 -29.29 58.17 -22.81
N SER A 489 -30.42 57.92 -22.16
CA SER A 489 -31.55 58.87 -22.19
C SER A 489 -32.54 58.61 -21.07
N VAL A 490 -33.24 59.68 -20.69
CA VAL A 490 -34.37 59.65 -19.78
C VAL A 490 -35.56 60.27 -20.52
N SER A 491 -36.67 59.55 -20.64
CA SER A 491 -37.87 60.08 -21.31
C SER A 491 -38.42 61.31 -20.57
N ASN A 492 -38.86 62.33 -21.32
CA ASN A 492 -39.42 63.56 -20.77
C ASN A 492 -38.42 64.35 -19.87
N SER A 493 -37.14 64.36 -20.25
CA SER A 493 -36.18 65.36 -19.79
C SER A 493 -36.25 66.56 -20.75
N GLU A 494 -37.25 67.42 -20.58
CA GLU A 494 -37.09 68.79 -21.06
C GLU A 494 -35.95 69.38 -20.23
N ASP A 495 -34.98 70.04 -20.88
CA ASP A 495 -33.84 70.69 -20.25
C ASP A 495 -34.34 71.77 -19.28
N GLU A 496 -34.68 71.37 -18.05
CA GLU A 496 -35.07 72.29 -17.00
C GLU A 496 -33.81 72.84 -16.34
N ASP A 497 -33.62 74.15 -16.48
CA ASP A 497 -32.55 74.90 -15.86
C ASP A 497 -32.36 74.51 -14.37
N ILE A 498 -31.08 74.40 -13.98
CA ILE A 498 -30.68 74.13 -12.60
C ILE A 498 -31.28 75.22 -11.71
N VAL A 499 -32.21 74.83 -10.84
CA VAL A 499 -32.86 75.76 -9.90
C VAL A 499 -31.85 76.02 -8.79
N LEU A 500 -31.34 77.25 -8.70
CA LEU A 500 -30.37 77.67 -7.69
C LEU A 500 -30.95 77.48 -6.27
N GLY A 501 -30.39 76.53 -5.52
CA GLY A 501 -30.73 76.29 -4.10
C GLY A 501 -31.24 74.88 -3.75
N GLU A 502 -31.39 73.98 -4.72
CA GLU A 502 -31.76 72.58 -4.44
C GLU A 502 -30.57 71.78 -3.90
N MET A 503 -30.83 70.98 -2.86
CA MET A 503 -29.83 70.11 -2.24
C MET A 503 -29.66 68.85 -3.10
N ALA A 504 -28.77 68.92 -4.08
CA ALA A 504 -28.37 67.76 -4.88
C ALA A 504 -27.31 66.93 -4.13
N ASP A 505 -27.32 65.61 -4.32
CA ASP A 505 -26.23 64.74 -3.89
C ASP A 505 -25.00 65.06 -4.75
N ILE A 506 -23.90 65.43 -4.09
CA ILE A 506 -22.64 65.86 -4.73
C ILE A 506 -21.99 64.68 -5.49
N THR A 507 -22.42 63.46 -5.20
CA THR A 507 -21.89 62.22 -5.80
C THR A 507 -22.71 61.70 -6.98
N ALA A 508 -23.83 62.34 -7.34
CA ALA A 508 -24.70 61.90 -8.41
C ALA A 508 -24.38 62.61 -9.74
N ASP A 509 -24.03 61.83 -10.78
CA ASP A 509 -23.74 62.36 -12.11
C ASP A 509 -25.00 62.78 -12.90
N HIS A 510 -26.17 62.23 -12.53
CA HIS A 510 -27.44 62.48 -13.21
C HIS A 510 -28.58 62.75 -12.23
N LEU A 511 -29.35 63.82 -12.47
CA LEU A 511 -30.54 64.18 -11.69
C LEU A 511 -31.82 63.97 -12.51
N VAL A 512 -32.69 63.06 -12.06
CA VAL A 512 -34.00 62.81 -12.70
C VAL A 512 -35.11 63.49 -11.91
N ARG A 513 -35.69 64.55 -12.47
CA ARG A 513 -36.81 65.29 -11.87
C ARG A 513 -38.16 64.65 -12.19
N PHE A 514 -39.07 64.61 -11.22
CA PHE A 514 -40.47 64.26 -11.43
C PHE A 514 -41.34 65.50 -11.17
N PRO A 515 -42.32 65.81 -12.03
CA PRO A 515 -43.21 66.95 -11.82
C PRO A 515 -44.12 66.72 -10.60
N PRO A 516 -44.67 67.78 -9.98
CA PRO A 516 -45.62 67.64 -8.88
C PRO A 516 -46.89 66.93 -9.36
N LEU A 517 -47.27 65.85 -8.66
CA LEU A 517 -48.42 65.03 -8.99
C LEU A 517 -49.51 65.10 -7.91
N ASN A 518 -50.77 65.03 -8.34
CA ASN A 518 -51.91 64.92 -7.43
C ASN A 518 -51.90 63.57 -6.70
N PRO A 519 -52.42 63.49 -5.47
CA PRO A 519 -52.61 62.21 -4.79
C PRO A 519 -53.41 61.23 -5.68
N HIS A 520 -52.99 59.96 -5.73
CA HIS A 520 -53.55 58.89 -6.58
C HIS A 520 -53.33 59.01 -8.10
N SER A 521 -52.47 59.91 -8.56
CA SER A 521 -51.99 59.92 -9.96
C SER A 521 -50.60 59.26 -10.08
N TYR A 522 -50.24 58.78 -11.28
CA TYR A 522 -48.92 58.20 -11.56
C TYR A 522 -48.24 58.89 -12.73
N PHE A 523 -46.92 59.05 -12.65
CA PHE A 523 -46.07 59.57 -13.71
C PHE A 523 -44.97 58.56 -13.99
N MET A 524 -44.73 58.28 -15.28
CA MET A 524 -43.75 57.28 -15.70
C MET A 524 -42.62 57.96 -16.45
N LYS A 525 -41.38 57.72 -16.00
CA LYS A 525 -40.17 58.01 -16.78
C LYS A 525 -39.49 56.69 -17.12
N GLN A 526 -39.13 56.53 -18.38
CA GLN A 526 -38.31 55.43 -18.87
C GLN A 526 -36.85 55.87 -18.91
N ILE A 527 -35.99 55.06 -18.30
CA ILE A 527 -34.54 55.28 -18.23
C ILE A 527 -33.89 54.23 -19.12
N ILE A 528 -33.13 54.66 -20.13
CA ILE A 528 -32.36 53.76 -21.00
C ILE A 528 -30.92 53.82 -20.56
N VAL A 529 -30.44 52.70 -20.03
CA VAL A 529 -29.07 52.51 -19.57
C VAL A 529 -28.35 51.60 -20.57
N HIS A 530 -27.15 51.99 -20.99
CA HIS A 530 -26.31 51.21 -21.88
C HIS A 530 -25.10 50.69 -21.11
N ASN A 531 -24.82 49.41 -21.27
CA ASN A 531 -23.58 48.82 -20.76
C ASN A 531 -22.47 49.11 -21.78
N SER A 532 -21.50 49.95 -21.41
CA SER A 532 -20.38 50.37 -22.25
C SER A 532 -19.11 49.52 -22.05
N THR A 533 -19.21 48.37 -21.35
CA THR A 533 -18.17 47.33 -21.28
C THR A 533 -17.76 46.81 -22.65
#